data_AF-S3DG95-F1
#
_entry.id   AF-S3DG95-F1
#
_cell.length_a   1.000
_cell.length_b   1.000
_cell.length_c   1.000
_cell.angle_alpha   90.00
_cell.angle_beta   90.00
_cell.angle_gamma   90.00
#
_symmetry.space_group_name_H-M   'P 1'
#
loop_
_entity.id
_entity.type
_entity.pdbx_description
1 polymer ?
#
loop_
_entity_poly.entity_id
_entity_poly.type
_entity_poly.pdbx_seq_one_letter_code
_entity_poly.pdbx_strand_id
1 'polypeptide(L)'
;MSDDEGGHGGGGFSPAYDNDEPAEYDIDEPLEPYDPDEETHNPDGTALGEDQENFEQNNIVESGDPSAAANRSKAKDIKDKKISKENRTTTPYMTKYERARILGTRALQISMNAPVLVDLEGETDPLQIAIKEMKERKIPLIVRRYMPDGYYEDWTCEELLQ
;
A
#
# COMPACT_ATOMS: atom_id res chain seq x y z
N MET A 1 -44.31 17.20 47.21
CA MET A 1 -44.41 15.74 47.38
C MET A 1 -45.23 15.24 46.20
N SER A 2 -44.67 14.65 45.15
CA SER A 2 -43.39 13.95 45.06
C SER A 2 -42.79 14.06 43.66
N ASP A 3 -41.46 14.09 43.65
CA ASP A 3 -40.52 13.75 42.60
C ASP A 3 -40.85 12.39 41.92
N ASP A 4 -40.38 12.18 40.69
CA ASP A 4 -39.38 11.13 40.36
C ASP A 4 -39.38 10.72 38.86
N GLU A 5 -38.17 10.37 38.41
CA GLU A 5 -37.58 10.12 37.07
C GLU A 5 -38.32 9.13 36.14
N GLY A 6 -38.20 9.09 34.81
CA GLY A 6 -37.03 9.12 33.93
C GLY A 6 -37.00 7.79 33.15
N GLY A 7 -37.06 7.81 31.81
CA GLY A 7 -37.21 6.58 31.00
C GLY A 7 -36.90 6.74 29.52
N HIS A 8 -35.61 6.56 29.21
CA HIS A 8 -34.93 6.26 27.95
C HIS A 8 -35.70 6.31 26.61
N GLY A 9 -35.36 7.31 25.79
CA GLY A 9 -35.55 7.29 24.34
C GLY A 9 -34.20 7.50 23.65
N GLY A 10 -33.68 6.47 22.98
CA GLY A 10 -32.36 6.44 22.35
C GLY A 10 -32.16 7.57 21.34
N GLY A 11 -31.22 8.47 21.64
CA GLY A 11 -30.72 9.46 20.70
C GLY A 11 -29.81 8.78 19.68
N GLY A 12 -30.28 8.65 18.45
CA GLY A 12 -29.45 8.31 17.31
C GLY A 12 -28.41 9.40 17.10
N PHE A 13 -27.15 9.12 17.43
CA PHE A 13 -26.03 9.99 17.11
C PHE A 13 -25.75 9.87 15.61
N SER A 14 -26.39 10.73 14.83
CA SER A 14 -25.93 11.05 13.49
C SER A 14 -25.02 12.27 13.65
N PRO A 15 -23.68 12.15 13.56
CA PRO A 15 -22.84 13.32 13.53
C PRO A 15 -23.13 14.09 12.24
N ALA A 16 -23.86 15.18 12.37
CA ALA A 16 -23.92 16.20 11.34
C ALA A 16 -22.50 16.74 11.19
N TYR A 17 -21.85 16.43 10.08
CA TYR A 17 -20.63 17.11 9.68
C TYR A 17 -21.04 18.53 9.26
N ASP A 18 -21.10 19.44 10.23
CA ASP A 18 -21.10 20.88 9.94
C ASP A 18 -19.71 21.25 9.42
N ASN A 19 -19.66 21.62 8.14
CA ASN A 19 -18.44 21.79 7.34
C ASN A 19 -17.74 23.14 7.57
N ASP A 20 -17.93 23.79 8.73
CA ASP A 20 -17.43 25.16 8.98
C ASP A 20 -16.54 25.32 10.23
N GLU A 21 -16.16 24.25 10.93
CA GLU A 21 -15.10 24.33 11.96
C GLU A 21 -13.75 23.87 11.39
N PRO A 22 -12.75 24.76 11.24
CA PRO A 22 -11.39 24.31 11.07
C PRO A 22 -10.98 23.59 12.36
N ALA A 23 -10.50 22.34 12.25
CA ALA A 23 -9.82 21.67 13.34
C ALA A 23 -8.55 22.47 13.68
N GLU A 24 -8.67 23.42 14.60
CA GLU A 24 -7.51 24.11 15.16
C GLU A 24 -6.73 23.08 15.97
N TYR A 25 -5.59 22.69 15.42
CA TYR A 25 -4.61 21.87 16.13
C TYR A 25 -4.03 22.74 17.24
N ASP A 26 -4.45 22.50 18.49
CA ASP A 26 -3.97 23.24 19.64
C ASP A 26 -2.51 22.82 19.91
N ILE A 27 -1.57 23.69 19.50
CA ILE A 27 -0.13 23.48 19.64
C ILE A 27 0.31 23.37 21.11
N ASP A 28 -0.53 23.86 22.03
CA ASP A 28 -0.27 23.80 23.47
C ASP A 28 -0.83 22.52 24.12
N GLU A 29 -1.44 21.60 23.36
CA GLU A 29 -1.90 20.30 23.87
C GLU A 29 -0.70 19.41 24.24
N PRO A 30 -0.51 19.06 25.52
CA PRO A 30 0.64 18.27 25.95
C PRO A 30 0.53 16.84 25.41
N LEU A 31 1.56 16.40 24.69
CA LEU A 31 1.69 15.01 24.24
C LEU A 31 1.62 14.07 25.44
N GLU A 32 0.70 13.11 25.41
CA GLU A 32 0.61 12.10 26.46
C GLU A 32 1.93 11.32 26.55
N PRO A 33 2.47 11.11 27.77
CA PRO A 33 3.69 10.34 27.96
C PRO A 33 3.49 8.91 27.47
N TYR A 34 4.38 8.46 26.60
CA TYR A 34 4.45 7.06 26.19
C TYR A 34 4.77 6.19 27.41
N ASP A 35 3.85 5.28 27.76
CA ASP A 35 4.06 4.29 28.82
C ASP A 35 4.74 3.04 28.23
N PRO A 36 6.02 2.78 28.55
CA PRO A 36 6.74 1.63 28.02
C PRO A 36 6.28 0.29 28.63
N ASP A 37 5.46 0.31 29.70
CA ASP A 37 4.98 -0.90 30.37
C ASP A 37 3.63 -1.39 29.82
N GLU A 38 3.10 -0.76 28.77
CA GLU A 38 1.92 -1.24 28.06
C GLU A 38 2.29 -2.47 27.20
N GLU A 39 2.19 -3.66 27.81
CA GLU A 39 2.40 -4.95 27.14
C GLU A 39 1.39 -5.16 26.00
N THR A 40 1.83 -4.92 24.76
CA THR A 40 1.15 -5.42 23.58
C THR A 40 1.19 -6.96 23.58
N HIS A 41 0.06 -7.58 23.93
CA HIS A 41 -0.13 -9.03 23.87
C HIS A 41 0.11 -9.53 22.42
N ASN A 42 1.29 -10.08 22.15
CA ASN A 42 1.61 -10.82 20.93
C ASN A 42 1.41 -12.31 21.22
N PRO A 43 0.31 -12.95 20.79
CA PRO A 43 0.04 -14.34 21.15
C PRO A 43 0.83 -15.39 20.34
N ASP A 44 1.80 -15.03 19.50
CA ASP A 44 2.50 -16.00 18.65
C ASP A 44 3.88 -16.40 19.20
N GLY A 45 3.85 -17.08 20.35
CA GLY A 45 5.00 -17.79 20.90
C GLY A 45 5.09 -19.20 20.30
N THR A 46 5.88 -19.36 19.25
CA THR A 46 6.16 -20.69 18.65
C THR A 46 7.06 -21.51 19.58
N ALA A 47 6.48 -22.52 20.22
CA ALA A 47 7.20 -23.51 21.01
C ALA A 47 7.90 -24.53 20.08
N LEU A 48 9.21 -24.69 20.26
CA LEU A 48 10.02 -25.70 19.57
C LEU A 48 10.35 -26.87 20.52
N GLY A 49 10.18 -28.08 20.00
CA GLY A 49 10.75 -29.34 20.50
C GLY A 49 9.73 -30.30 21.11
N GLU A 50 9.74 -31.62 20.90
CA GLU A 50 10.57 -32.54 20.12
C GLU A 50 9.75 -33.84 20.01
N ASP A 51 9.73 -34.53 18.86
CA ASP A 51 9.60 -36.00 18.86
C ASP A 51 10.22 -36.64 17.62
N GLN A 52 10.74 -37.84 17.86
CA GLN A 52 11.83 -38.50 17.17
C GLN A 52 11.34 -39.69 16.33
N GLU A 53 11.86 -39.78 15.11
CA GLU A 53 12.14 -40.96 14.25
C GLU A 53 11.09 -42.09 14.08
N ASN A 54 10.64 -42.31 12.82
CA ASN A 54 10.58 -43.69 12.26
C ASN A 54 10.48 -43.77 10.71
N PHE A 55 11.49 -44.40 10.12
CA PHE A 55 11.48 -45.41 9.04
C PHE A 55 10.98 -45.10 7.61
N GLU A 56 11.98 -45.10 6.71
CA GLU A 56 12.04 -45.74 5.39
C GLU A 56 10.73 -46.09 4.68
N GLN A 57 10.35 -45.24 3.72
CA GLN A 57 9.71 -45.65 2.47
C GLN A 57 10.06 -44.65 1.38
N ASN A 58 10.28 -45.17 0.18
CA ASN A 58 10.75 -44.46 -1.02
C ASN A 58 9.88 -43.23 -1.39
N ASN A 59 10.11 -42.10 -0.75
CA ASN A 59 9.58 -40.80 -1.14
C ASN A 59 10.66 -40.07 -1.95
N ILE A 60 10.46 -39.99 -3.26
CA ILE A 60 11.10 -38.91 -4.02
C ILE A 60 10.60 -37.61 -3.39
N VAL A 61 11.42 -36.97 -2.56
CA VAL A 61 11.11 -35.64 -2.06
C VAL A 61 11.41 -34.72 -3.23
N GLU A 62 10.38 -34.38 -4.03
CA GLU A 62 10.49 -33.20 -4.87
C GLU A 62 10.81 -32.04 -3.90
N SER A 63 12.08 -31.63 -3.89
CA SER A 63 12.60 -30.50 -3.14
C SER A 63 12.05 -29.18 -3.71
N GLY A 64 10.74 -29.11 -3.91
CA GLY A 64 10.00 -27.91 -4.15
C GLY A 64 9.36 -27.50 -2.83
N ASP A 65 9.76 -26.35 -2.32
CA ASP A 65 9.05 -25.70 -1.23
C ASP A 65 7.54 -25.61 -1.61
N PRO A 66 6.61 -26.17 -0.82
CA PRO A 66 5.17 -26.09 -1.09
C PRO A 66 4.68 -24.63 -1.21
N SER A 67 5.38 -23.67 -0.59
CA SER A 67 5.17 -22.23 -0.79
C SER A 67 5.42 -21.80 -2.25
N ALA A 68 6.42 -22.37 -2.91
CA ALA A 68 6.72 -22.10 -4.32
C ALA A 68 5.64 -22.63 -5.27
N ALA A 69 4.98 -23.75 -4.93
CA ALA A 69 3.86 -24.29 -5.71
C ALA A 69 2.60 -23.41 -5.58
N ALA A 70 2.25 -22.97 -4.36
CA ALA A 70 1.12 -22.08 -4.12
C ALA A 70 1.29 -20.68 -4.75
N ASN A 71 2.52 -20.15 -4.79
CA ASN A 71 2.82 -18.89 -5.45
C ASN A 71 2.69 -18.97 -6.99
N ARG A 72 2.96 -20.14 -7.59
CA ARG A 72 2.82 -20.33 -9.05
C ARG A 72 1.36 -20.29 -9.51
N SER A 73 0.44 -20.90 -8.78
CA SER A 73 -1.00 -20.86 -9.08
C SER A 73 -1.54 -19.43 -8.97
N LYS A 74 -1.24 -18.72 -7.88
CA LYS A 74 -1.65 -17.31 -7.69
C LYS A 74 -1.13 -16.38 -8.79
N ALA A 75 0.11 -16.58 -9.25
CA ALA A 75 0.67 -15.80 -10.35
C ALA A 75 -0.04 -16.04 -11.70
N LYS A 76 -0.60 -17.24 -11.90
CA LYS A 76 -1.39 -17.58 -13.09
C LYS A 76 -2.76 -16.89 -13.03
N ASP A 77 -3.43 -16.96 -11.89
CA ASP A 77 -4.74 -16.33 -11.67
C ASP A 77 -4.69 -14.80 -11.83
N ILE A 78 -3.57 -14.16 -11.48
CA ILE A 78 -3.38 -12.72 -11.70
C ILE A 78 -3.20 -12.42 -13.19
N LYS A 79 -2.42 -13.21 -13.95
CA LYS A 79 -2.22 -12.96 -15.39
C LYS A 79 -3.50 -13.04 -16.20
N ASP A 80 -4.41 -13.93 -15.83
CA ASP A 80 -5.69 -14.13 -16.51
C ASP A 80 -6.65 -12.94 -16.33
N LYS A 81 -6.39 -12.05 -15.35
CA LYS A 81 -7.17 -10.84 -15.05
C LYS A 81 -6.65 -9.58 -15.74
N LYS A 82 -5.65 -9.68 -16.60
CA LYS A 82 -5.10 -8.53 -17.33
C LYS A 82 -6.00 -8.13 -18.50
N ILE A 83 -6.42 -6.86 -18.52
CA ILE A 83 -7.12 -6.25 -19.66
C ILE A 83 -6.10 -5.86 -20.74
N SER A 84 -6.41 -6.16 -22.00
CA SER A 84 -5.55 -5.83 -23.14
C SER A 84 -5.50 -4.31 -23.40
N LYS A 85 -4.51 -3.82 -24.15
CA LYS A 85 -4.31 -2.36 -24.33
C LYS A 85 -5.48 -1.68 -25.06
N GLU A 86 -6.13 -2.42 -25.95
CA GLU A 86 -7.22 -1.97 -26.81
C GLU A 86 -8.55 -1.87 -26.06
N ASN A 87 -8.71 -2.65 -24.99
CA ASN A 87 -9.93 -2.75 -24.20
C ASN A 87 -9.87 -1.96 -22.89
N ARG A 88 -8.88 -1.07 -22.73
CA ARG A 88 -8.77 -0.22 -21.54
C ARG A 88 -9.87 0.83 -21.53
N THR A 89 -10.43 1.05 -20.35
CA THR A 89 -11.57 1.97 -20.13
C THR A 89 -11.22 3.10 -19.17
N THR A 90 -10.16 2.95 -18.36
CA THR A 90 -9.78 4.00 -17.39
C THR A 90 -9.19 5.24 -18.07
N THR A 91 -9.17 6.35 -17.34
CA THR A 91 -8.76 7.67 -17.85
C THR A 91 -7.32 7.68 -18.39
N PRO A 92 -7.03 8.33 -19.53
CA PRO A 92 -5.66 8.48 -20.01
C PRO A 92 -4.81 9.46 -19.17
N TYR A 93 -5.42 10.16 -18.20
CA TYR A 93 -4.73 11.10 -17.33
C TYR A 93 -4.16 10.39 -16.09
N MET A 94 -2.98 10.84 -15.65
CA MET A 94 -2.39 10.45 -14.39
C MET A 94 -3.18 11.08 -13.24
N THR A 95 -3.63 10.26 -12.29
CA THR A 95 -4.30 10.78 -11.10
C THR A 95 -3.30 11.43 -10.15
N LYS A 96 -3.76 12.35 -9.30
CA LYS A 96 -2.92 12.97 -8.27
C LYS A 96 -2.25 11.94 -7.33
N TYR A 97 -2.93 10.82 -7.08
CA TYR A 97 -2.43 9.73 -6.24
C TYR A 97 -1.31 8.95 -6.94
N GLU A 98 -1.49 8.64 -8.22
CA GLU A 98 -0.46 7.99 -9.04
C GLU A 98 0.78 8.87 -9.13
N ARG A 99 0.60 10.16 -9.44
CA ARG A 99 1.70 11.12 -9.54
C ARG A 99 2.52 11.17 -8.25
N ALA A 100 1.85 11.33 -7.10
CA ALA A 100 2.52 11.36 -5.81
C ALA A 100 3.30 10.06 -5.53
N ARG A 101 2.69 8.90 -5.80
CA ARG A 101 3.31 7.59 -5.56
C ARG A 101 4.47 7.30 -6.49
N ILE A 102 4.36 7.68 -7.77
CA ILE A 102 5.42 7.51 -8.77
C ILE A 102 6.63 8.37 -8.37
N LEU A 103 6.41 9.65 -8.04
CA LEU A 103 7.48 10.54 -7.59
C LEU A 103 8.14 10.02 -6.31
N GLY A 104 7.36 9.60 -5.31
CA GLY A 104 7.90 9.06 -4.06
C GLY A 104 8.71 7.77 -4.27
N THR A 105 8.18 6.82 -5.05
CA THR A 105 8.88 5.56 -5.35
C THR A 105 10.16 5.83 -6.14
N ARG A 106 10.11 6.72 -7.13
CA ARG A 106 11.27 7.03 -7.95
C ARG A 106 12.34 7.79 -7.18
N ALA A 107 11.96 8.78 -6.35
CA ALA A 107 12.87 9.48 -5.47
C ALA A 107 13.56 8.51 -4.50
N LEU A 108 12.83 7.53 -3.94
CA LEU A 108 13.39 6.47 -3.10
C LEU A 108 14.40 5.59 -3.87
N GLN A 109 14.12 5.23 -5.12
CA GLN A 109 15.09 4.49 -5.93
C GLN A 109 16.37 5.30 -6.14
N ILE A 110 16.25 6.59 -6.46
CA ILE A 110 17.40 7.49 -6.68
C ILE A 110 18.21 7.64 -5.40
N SER A 111 17.57 7.76 -4.24
CA SER A 111 18.27 7.84 -2.95
C SER A 111 19.06 6.57 -2.62
N MET A 112 18.59 5.40 -3.10
CA MET A 112 19.31 4.12 -3.06
C MET A 112 20.28 3.94 -4.24
N ASN A 113 20.78 5.05 -4.80
CA ASN A 113 21.75 5.08 -5.91
C ASN A 113 21.30 4.35 -7.19
N ALA A 114 20.00 4.25 -7.44
CA ALA A 114 19.53 3.72 -8.72
C ALA A 114 19.95 4.64 -9.89
N PRO A 115 20.15 4.10 -11.10
CA PRO A 115 20.54 4.89 -12.26
C PRO A 115 19.48 5.94 -12.63
N VAL A 116 19.92 7.18 -12.84
CA VAL A 116 19.11 8.31 -13.30
C VAL A 116 19.15 8.37 -14.83
N LEU A 117 18.00 8.61 -15.47
CA LEU A 117 17.83 8.59 -16.92
C LEU A 117 17.77 10.00 -17.57
N VAL A 118 17.93 11.05 -16.76
CA VAL A 118 18.01 12.45 -17.19
C VAL A 118 19.37 13.06 -16.85
N ASP A 119 19.73 14.11 -17.57
CA ASP A 119 20.94 14.85 -17.31
C ASP A 119 20.78 15.71 -16.05
N LEU A 120 21.73 15.59 -15.13
CA LEU A 120 21.76 16.37 -13.89
C LEU A 120 22.46 17.71 -14.15
N GLU A 121 21.77 18.81 -13.84
CA GLU A 121 22.25 20.20 -13.95
C GLU A 121 22.63 20.77 -12.56
N GLY A 122 23.00 19.90 -11.62
CA GLY A 122 23.35 20.26 -10.25
C GLY A 122 22.24 19.98 -9.22
N GLU A 123 21.18 19.27 -9.61
CA GLU A 123 20.19 18.76 -8.66
C GLU A 123 20.81 17.68 -7.77
N THR A 124 20.72 17.87 -6.45
CA THR A 124 21.20 16.91 -5.44
C THR A 124 20.06 16.21 -4.71
N ASP A 125 18.88 16.82 -4.68
CA ASP A 125 17.68 16.26 -4.04
C ASP A 125 17.04 15.17 -4.92
N PRO A 126 16.89 13.92 -4.41
CA PRO A 126 16.26 12.84 -5.15
C PRO A 126 14.85 13.15 -5.65
N LEU A 127 14.09 13.95 -4.90
CA LEU A 127 12.73 14.33 -5.31
C LEU A 127 12.77 15.30 -6.51
N GLN A 128 13.64 16.32 -6.51
CA GLN A 128 13.82 17.17 -7.68
C GLN A 128 14.24 16.38 -8.92
N ILE A 129 15.16 15.41 -8.76
CA ILE A 129 15.60 14.55 -9.86
C ILE A 129 14.42 13.72 -10.40
N ALA A 130 13.62 13.10 -9.53
CA ALA A 130 12.42 12.36 -9.93
C ALA A 130 11.39 13.25 -10.63
N ILE A 131 11.20 14.49 -10.19
CA ILE A 131 10.33 15.47 -10.85
C ILE A 131 10.86 15.81 -12.25
N LYS A 132 12.18 15.95 -12.42
CA LYS A 132 12.81 16.18 -13.72
C LYS A 132 12.60 14.99 -14.66
N GLU A 133 12.82 13.77 -14.19
CA GLU A 133 12.54 12.55 -14.94
C GLU A 133 11.05 12.41 -15.34
N MET A 134 10.13 12.80 -14.46
CA MET A 134 8.70 12.79 -14.75
C MET A 134 8.33 13.77 -15.87
N LYS A 135 8.91 14.98 -15.86
CA LYS A 135 8.69 16.01 -16.89
C LYS A 135 9.21 15.59 -18.25
N GLU A 136 10.36 14.92 -18.29
CA GLU A 136 10.94 14.34 -19.51
C GLU A 136 10.32 12.99 -19.92
N ARG A 137 9.33 12.49 -19.16
CA ARG A 137 8.66 11.19 -19.37
C ARG A 137 9.62 9.99 -19.40
N LYS A 138 10.73 10.05 -18.64
CA LYS A 138 11.75 9.00 -18.59
C LYS A 138 11.62 8.06 -17.38
N ILE A 139 10.56 8.17 -16.57
CA ILE A 139 10.38 7.28 -15.42
C ILE A 139 10.03 5.86 -15.89
N PRO A 140 10.83 4.84 -15.59
CA PRO A 140 10.64 3.47 -16.07
C PRO A 140 9.68 2.68 -15.17
N LEU A 141 8.48 3.22 -14.93
CA LEU A 141 7.45 2.61 -14.07
C LEU A 141 6.14 2.38 -14.82
N ILE A 142 5.39 1.38 -14.36
CA ILE A 142 4.06 1.02 -14.86
C ILE A 142 3.08 1.12 -13.70
N VAL A 143 1.97 1.82 -13.92
CA VAL A 143 0.84 1.89 -13.00
C VAL A 143 -0.13 0.77 -13.32
N ARG A 144 -0.36 -0.13 -12.37
CA ARG A 144 -1.41 -1.15 -12.45
C ARG A 144 -2.67 -0.65 -11.75
N ARG A 145 -3.72 -0.38 -12.52
CA ARG A 145 -5.04 0.03 -11.99
C ARG A 145 -5.92 -1.20 -11.84
N TYR A 146 -6.35 -1.47 -10.62
CA TYR A 146 -7.27 -2.56 -10.32
C TYR A 146 -8.72 -2.08 -10.38
N MET A 147 -9.56 -2.88 -11.00
CA MET A 147 -11.00 -2.72 -11.06
C MET A 147 -11.65 -3.45 -9.87
N PRO A 148 -12.88 -3.09 -9.46
CA PRO A 148 -13.55 -3.74 -8.33
C PRO A 148 -13.79 -5.25 -8.50
N ASP A 149 -13.86 -5.73 -9.74
CA ASP A 149 -13.99 -7.15 -10.13
C ASP A 149 -12.65 -7.91 -10.07
N GLY A 150 -11.55 -7.22 -9.77
CA GLY A 150 -10.20 -7.75 -9.68
C GLY A 150 -9.44 -7.80 -11.01
N TYR A 151 -10.06 -7.40 -12.13
CA TYR A 151 -9.33 -7.17 -13.37
C TYR A 151 -8.40 -5.96 -13.25
N TYR A 152 -7.39 -5.86 -14.10
CA TYR A 152 -6.49 -4.70 -14.09
C TYR A 152 -6.01 -4.24 -15.45
N GLU A 153 -5.66 -2.96 -15.50
CA GLU A 153 -5.06 -2.29 -16.64
C GLU A 153 -3.62 -1.85 -16.28
N ASP A 154 -2.65 -2.15 -17.14
CA ASP A 154 -1.25 -1.72 -16.97
C ASP A 154 -0.97 -0.46 -17.82
N TRP A 155 -0.80 0.70 -17.19
CA TRP A 155 -0.49 1.97 -17.86
C TRP A 155 0.98 2.35 -17.69
N THR A 156 1.71 2.67 -18.76
CA THR A 156 3.08 3.17 -18.63
C THR A 156 3.09 4.62 -18.16
N CYS A 157 4.07 5.02 -17.35
CA CYS A 157 4.16 6.42 -16.92
C CYS A 157 4.38 7.39 -18.09
N GLU A 158 4.98 6.91 -19.18
CA GLU A 158 5.20 7.68 -20.41
C GLU A 158 3.90 7.99 -21.16
N GLU A 159 2.94 7.06 -21.18
CA GLU A 159 1.70 7.20 -21.94
C GLU A 159 0.61 7.97 -21.17
N LEU A 160 0.75 8.09 -19.85
CA LEU A 160 -0.19 8.85 -19.02
C LEU A 160 0.01 10.37 -19.20
N LEU A 161 -1.08 11.06 -19.51
CA LEU A 161 -1.11 12.51 -19.64
C LEU A 161 -1.07 13.16 -18.24
N GLN A 162 -0.27 14.22 -18.08
CA GLN A 162 -0.04 14.92 -16.81
C GLN A 162 -0.67 16.31 -16.80
#